data_AF-A0A438WWZ1-F1
#
_entry.id   AF-A0A438WWZ1-F1
#
_cell.length_a   1.000
_cell.length_b   1.000
_cell.length_c   1.000
_cell.angle_alpha   90.00
_cell.angle_beta   90.00
_cell.angle_gamma   90.00
#
_symmetry.space_group_name_H-M   'P 1'
#
loop_
_entity.id
_entity.type
_entity.pdbx_description
1 polymer ?
#
loop_
_entity_poly.entity_id
_entity_poly.type
_entity_poly.pdbx_seq_one_letter_code
_entity_poly.pdbx_strand_id
1 'polypeptide(L)'
;VLWSKKSMLFVDNANKIQGFHHARTPRAGGLGIFLSFVLAYLFESFEAPFKGFFVFLGLLLVFLSGFLEDINLSLSPKIRLILQAVGVVCIISSMPLVVSDFSPLFSLAYPIAFLFAIFMLVGISNAINIIDGFNGLASGICAITLLVIHYIDPSSLSCLLAYMVLGFMVLNFPLGKIFLGDGGAYFLGLVCGISLLHLSLEQKISVFFGLNLMLYPVI
;
A
#
# COMPACT_ATOMS: atom_id res chain seq x y z
N VAL A 1 0.28 18.96 8.67
CA VAL A 1 -0.67 19.96 8.12
C VAL A 1 -0.17 21.39 8.27
N LEU A 2 0.03 21.92 9.49
CA LEU A 2 0.48 23.31 9.71
C LEU A 2 1.80 23.64 8.99
N TRP A 3 2.77 22.73 9.04
CA TRP A 3 4.07 22.92 8.40
C TRP A 3 3.98 22.94 6.86
N SER A 4 3.25 22.01 6.23
CA SER A 4 3.04 21.99 4.78
C SER A 4 2.40 23.29 4.27
N LYS A 5 1.43 23.86 5.01
CA LYS A 5 0.85 25.16 4.68
C LYS A 5 1.87 26.32 4.70
N LYS A 6 2.94 26.21 5.50
CA LYS A 6 3.98 27.23 5.64
C LYS A 6 5.15 27.02 4.67
N SER A 7 5.52 25.76 4.39
CA SER A 7 6.70 25.41 3.58
C SER A 7 6.42 25.24 2.08
N MET A 8 5.14 25.20 1.67
CA MET A 8 4.72 24.88 0.30
C MET A 8 5.16 23.47 -0.20
N LEU A 9 5.74 22.65 0.68
CA LEU A 9 5.99 21.23 0.44
C LEU A 9 4.70 20.43 0.68
N PHE A 10 4.51 19.32 -0.04
CA PHE A 10 3.29 18.50 0.02
C PHE A 10 2.03 19.17 -0.53
N VAL A 11 2.16 20.27 -1.27
CA VAL A 11 1.01 21.02 -1.79
C VAL A 11 0.60 20.46 -3.15
N ASP A 12 -0.68 20.10 -3.25
CA ASP A 12 -1.27 19.71 -4.53
C ASP A 12 -1.37 20.91 -5.48
N ASN A 13 -0.90 20.73 -6.71
CA ASN A 13 -1.21 21.65 -7.79
C ASN A 13 -2.64 21.33 -8.22
N ALA A 14 -3.60 22.21 -7.89
CA ALA A 14 -5.05 22.05 -8.13
C ALA A 14 -5.47 21.83 -9.61
N ASN A 15 -4.53 21.60 -10.53
CA ASN A 15 -4.74 21.37 -11.96
C ASN A 15 -4.55 19.89 -12.38
N LYS A 16 -4.61 18.92 -11.47
CA LYS A 16 -4.67 17.49 -11.86
C LYS A 16 -6.08 17.16 -12.37
N ILE A 17 -6.17 16.45 -13.50
CA ILE A 17 -7.42 16.04 -14.19
C ILE A 17 -8.38 15.26 -13.26
N GLN A 18 -7.86 14.65 -12.21
CA GLN A 18 -8.59 13.83 -11.24
C GLN A 18 -8.95 14.56 -9.92
N GLY A 19 -8.60 15.84 -9.76
CA GLY A 19 -8.79 16.58 -8.50
C GLY A 19 -10.15 17.26 -8.39
N PHE A 20 -11.04 16.74 -7.53
CA PHE A 20 -12.35 17.36 -7.23
C PHE A 20 -12.32 18.37 -6.06
N HIS A 21 -11.13 18.80 -5.60
CA HIS A 21 -10.98 19.61 -4.39
C HIS A 21 -10.59 21.06 -4.73
N HIS A 22 -11.35 22.03 -4.19
CA HIS A 22 -11.12 23.47 -4.40
C HIS A 22 -10.00 24.06 -3.52
N ALA A 23 -9.55 23.35 -2.47
CA ALA A 23 -8.57 23.83 -1.51
C ALA A 23 -7.24 23.07 -1.62
N ARG A 24 -6.11 23.77 -1.45
CA ARG A 24 -4.77 23.19 -1.36
C ARG A 24 -4.64 22.31 -0.11
N THR A 25 -4.92 21.02 -0.25
CA THR A 25 -4.79 20.04 0.84
C THR A 25 -3.40 19.38 0.81
N PRO A 26 -2.71 19.28 1.96
CA PRO A 26 -1.43 18.60 2.05
C PRO A 26 -1.50 17.09 1.73
N ARG A 27 -0.60 16.60 0.88
CA ARG A 27 -0.39 15.16 0.55
C ARG A 27 0.64 14.50 1.48
N ALA A 28 0.45 14.63 2.78
CA ALA A 28 1.43 14.21 3.79
C ALA A 28 0.97 13.01 4.65
N GLY A 29 -0.21 12.43 4.37
CA GLY A 29 -0.81 11.38 5.16
C GLY A 29 0.03 10.10 5.20
N GLY A 30 0.52 9.70 4.04
CA GLY A 30 1.36 8.53 3.85
C GLY A 30 2.63 8.56 4.69
N LEU A 31 3.24 9.74 4.87
CA LEU A 31 4.40 9.89 5.74
C LEU A 31 4.07 9.57 7.20
N GLY A 32 2.92 10.02 7.70
CA GLY A 32 2.49 9.72 9.07
C GLY A 32 2.26 8.21 9.29
N ILE A 33 1.61 7.56 8.33
CA ILE A 33 1.39 6.12 8.35
C ILE A 33 2.72 5.36 8.29
N PHE A 34 3.59 5.71 7.34
CA PHE A 34 4.88 5.05 7.15
C PHE A 34 5.81 5.23 8.36
N LEU A 35 5.87 6.42 8.95
CA LEU A 35 6.65 6.64 10.18
C LEU A 35 6.11 5.83 11.36
N SER A 36 4.78 5.70 11.46
CA SER A 36 4.17 4.83 12.48
C SER A 36 4.57 3.37 12.26
N PHE A 37 4.57 2.91 11.00
CA PHE A 37 5.05 1.57 10.63
C PHE A 37 6.53 1.37 10.97
N VAL A 38 7.40 2.35 10.67
CA VAL A 38 8.83 2.29 11.02
C VAL A 38 9.02 2.22 12.53
N LEU A 39 8.31 3.03 13.30
CA LEU A 39 8.37 2.97 14.77
C LEU A 39 7.92 1.60 15.28
N ALA A 40 6.81 1.08 14.78
CA ALA A 40 6.38 -0.27 15.10
C ALA A 40 7.46 -1.31 14.76
N TYR A 41 8.07 -1.23 13.57
CA TYR A 41 9.11 -2.14 13.14
C TYR A 41 10.36 -2.12 14.04
N LEU A 42 10.65 -0.99 14.68
CA LEU A 42 11.78 -0.84 15.60
C LEU A 42 11.50 -1.33 17.02
N PHE A 43 10.25 -1.18 17.49
CA PHE A 43 9.88 -1.48 18.89
C PHE A 43 9.15 -2.81 19.06
N GLU A 44 8.53 -3.34 18.01
CA GLU A 44 7.82 -4.61 18.01
C GLU A 44 8.60 -5.68 17.25
N SER A 45 8.47 -6.93 17.70
CA SER A 45 9.00 -8.06 16.95
C SER A 45 8.05 -8.43 15.82
N PHE A 46 8.34 -7.94 14.62
CA PHE A 46 7.55 -8.26 13.43
C PHE A 46 7.71 -9.74 13.06
N GLU A 47 6.56 -10.39 12.83
CA GLU A 47 6.48 -11.75 12.29
C GLU A 47 6.31 -11.73 10.76
N ALA A 48 6.25 -12.92 10.16
CA ALA A 48 5.86 -13.03 8.76
C ALA A 48 4.46 -12.41 8.54
N PRO A 49 4.18 -11.77 7.39
CA PRO A 49 5.03 -11.65 6.20
C PRO A 49 5.90 -10.38 6.18
N PHE A 50 6.03 -9.66 7.30
CA PHE A 50 6.70 -8.36 7.35
C PHE A 50 8.08 -8.39 8.01
N LYS A 51 8.56 -9.56 8.41
CA LYS A 51 9.87 -9.74 9.05
C LYS A 51 11.00 -9.73 8.03
N GLY A 52 12.05 -8.96 8.31
CA GLY A 52 13.35 -9.09 7.66
C GLY A 52 13.79 -7.84 6.89
N PHE A 53 15.11 -7.69 6.78
CA PHE A 53 15.73 -6.50 6.18
C PHE A 53 15.27 -6.23 4.74
N PHE A 54 15.23 -7.26 3.89
CA PHE A 54 14.81 -7.10 2.50
C PHE A 54 13.32 -6.77 2.35
N VAL A 55 12.49 -7.24 3.29
CA VAL A 55 11.06 -6.87 3.31
C VAL A 55 10.90 -5.38 3.63
N PHE A 56 11.57 -4.91 4.70
CA PHE A 56 11.59 -3.49 5.04
C PHE A 56 12.14 -2.62 3.91
N LEU A 57 13.26 -3.02 3.31
CA LEU A 57 13.87 -2.31 2.19
C LEU A 57 12.90 -2.23 1.00
N GLY A 58 12.19 -3.31 0.69
CA GLY A 58 11.22 -3.32 -0.40
C GLY A 58 10.02 -2.40 -0.15
N LEU A 59 9.47 -2.40 1.07
CA LEU A 59 8.41 -1.47 1.48
C LEU A 59 8.88 -0.01 1.40
N LEU A 60 10.11 0.27 1.84
CA LEU A 60 10.72 1.59 1.75
C LEU A 60 10.87 2.05 0.29
N LEU A 61 11.37 1.20 -0.61
CA LEU A 61 11.52 1.54 -2.03
C LEU A 61 10.16 1.86 -2.69
N VAL A 62 9.14 1.07 -2.39
CA VAL A 62 7.78 1.29 -2.92
C VAL A 62 7.18 2.58 -2.36
N PHE A 63 7.32 2.85 -1.06
CA PHE A 63 6.92 4.12 -0.46
C PHE A 63 7.64 5.31 -1.11
N LEU A 64 8.97 5.24 -1.25
CA LEU A 64 9.78 6.31 -1.85
C LEU A 64 9.41 6.60 -3.30
N SER A 65 8.98 5.58 -4.07
CA SER A 65 8.52 5.75 -5.45
C SER A 65 7.34 6.71 -5.61
N GLY A 66 6.51 6.86 -4.57
CA GLY A 66 5.42 7.82 -4.54
C GLY A 66 5.74 9.06 -3.70
N PHE A 67 6.39 8.87 -2.55
CA PHE A 67 6.70 9.94 -1.61
C PHE A 67 7.57 11.04 -2.22
N LEU A 68 8.48 10.69 -3.13
CA LEU A 68 9.30 11.69 -3.84
C LEU A 68 8.43 12.65 -4.66
N GLU A 69 7.36 12.17 -5.31
CA GLU A 69 6.41 13.06 -5.98
C GLU A 69 5.60 13.90 -4.97
N ASP A 70 5.22 13.33 -3.83
CA ASP A 70 4.50 14.06 -2.78
C ASP A 70 5.30 15.25 -2.24
N ILE A 71 6.64 15.19 -2.25
CA ILE A 71 7.53 16.31 -1.89
C ILE A 71 7.96 17.17 -3.09
N ASN A 72 7.21 17.11 -4.20
CA ASN A 72 7.44 17.89 -5.42
C ASN A 72 8.73 17.52 -6.20
N LEU A 73 9.30 16.32 -5.98
CA LEU A 73 10.35 15.75 -6.82
C LEU A 73 9.72 14.85 -7.89
N SER A 74 9.46 15.43 -9.06
CA SER A 74 8.81 14.74 -10.18
C SER A 74 9.64 13.55 -10.67
N LEU A 75 9.11 12.34 -10.52
CA LEU A 75 9.66 11.13 -11.12
C LEU A 75 8.85 10.74 -12.35
N SER A 76 9.50 10.22 -13.38
CA SER A 76 8.75 9.65 -14.51
C SER A 76 7.99 8.39 -14.05
N PRO A 77 6.81 8.09 -14.61
CA PRO A 77 6.06 6.86 -14.29
C PRO A 77 6.90 5.59 -14.46
N LYS A 78 7.82 5.57 -15.44
CA LYS A 78 8.75 4.46 -15.67
C LYS A 78 9.67 4.23 -14.47
N ILE A 79 10.25 5.30 -13.92
CA ILE A 79 11.15 5.19 -12.76
C ILE A 79 10.39 4.69 -11.53
N ARG A 80 9.15 5.16 -11.35
CA ARG A 80 8.30 4.74 -10.22
C ARG A 80 7.99 3.25 -10.29
N LEU A 81 7.58 2.76 -11.46
CA LEU A 81 7.34 1.33 -11.69
C LEU A 81 8.61 0.49 -11.48
N ILE A 82 9.79 0.97 -11.89
CA ILE A 82 11.06 0.27 -11.65
C ILE A 82 11.35 0.19 -10.15
N LEU A 83 11.21 1.28 -9.40
CA LEU A 83 11.42 1.28 -7.94
C LEU A 83 10.46 0.32 -7.23
N GLN A 84 9.19 0.31 -7.64
CA GLN A 84 8.19 -0.61 -7.10
C GLN A 84 8.52 -2.07 -7.43
N ALA A 85 8.89 -2.37 -8.69
CA ALA A 85 9.26 -3.72 -9.11
C ALA A 85 10.50 -4.22 -8.37
N VAL A 86 11.53 -3.39 -8.21
CA VAL A 86 12.72 -3.72 -7.42
C VAL A 86 12.36 -3.97 -5.96
N GLY A 87 11.52 -3.10 -5.37
CA GLY A 87 11.06 -3.28 -4.00
C GLY A 87 10.29 -4.57 -3.80
N VAL A 88 9.39 -4.91 -4.73
CA VAL A 88 8.65 -6.18 -4.71
C VAL A 88 9.60 -7.37 -4.88
N VAL A 89 10.58 -7.31 -5.78
CA VAL A 89 11.61 -8.36 -5.94
C VAL A 89 12.36 -8.59 -4.63
N CYS A 90 12.79 -7.53 -3.93
CA CYS A 90 13.43 -7.67 -2.61
C CYS A 90 12.56 -8.46 -1.63
N ILE A 91 11.25 -8.19 -1.60
CA ILE A 91 10.28 -8.85 -0.71
C ILE A 91 10.12 -10.32 -1.10
N ILE A 92 9.74 -10.62 -2.34
CA ILE A 92 9.41 -11.98 -2.77
C ILE A 92 10.64 -12.89 -2.94
N SER A 93 11.85 -12.33 -3.04
CA SER A 93 13.08 -13.12 -2.98
C SER A 93 13.49 -13.49 -1.55
N SER A 94 12.94 -12.79 -0.54
CA SER A 94 13.26 -13.04 0.87
C SER A 94 12.20 -13.89 1.60
N MET A 95 11.02 -14.06 1.01
CA MET A 95 9.89 -14.79 1.59
C MET A 95 9.09 -15.50 0.49
N PRO A 96 8.41 -16.64 0.78
CA PRO A 96 7.70 -17.42 -0.23
C PRO A 96 6.37 -16.78 -0.65
N LEU A 97 6.37 -15.54 -1.14
CA LEU A 97 5.18 -14.76 -1.53
C LEU A 97 4.78 -14.95 -3.01
N VAL A 98 5.07 -16.12 -3.57
CA VAL A 98 4.79 -16.44 -4.98
C VAL A 98 3.73 -17.53 -5.05
N VAL A 99 2.52 -17.16 -5.49
CA VAL A 99 1.43 -18.11 -5.73
C VAL A 99 1.54 -18.66 -7.15
N SER A 100 1.69 -19.98 -7.29
CA SER A 100 1.74 -20.68 -8.58
C SER A 100 0.50 -21.52 -8.87
N ASP A 101 -0.26 -21.91 -7.85
CA ASP A 101 -1.48 -22.71 -7.99
C ASP A 101 -2.72 -21.83 -7.86
N PHE A 102 -3.52 -21.74 -8.92
CA PHE A 102 -4.78 -21.00 -8.98
C PHE A 102 -5.98 -21.95 -9.16
N SER A 103 -5.90 -23.12 -8.53
CA SER A 103 -6.93 -24.15 -8.60
C SER A 103 -8.34 -23.64 -8.27
N PRO A 104 -9.38 -24.15 -8.95
CA PRO A 104 -9.33 -25.19 -9.98
C PRO A 104 -9.03 -24.67 -11.41
N LEU A 105 -8.70 -23.38 -11.58
CA LEU A 105 -8.66 -22.76 -12.90
C LEU A 105 -7.39 -23.09 -13.68
N PHE A 106 -6.22 -22.86 -13.10
CA PHE A 106 -4.92 -23.09 -13.75
C PHE A 106 -3.77 -23.12 -12.73
N SER A 107 -2.58 -23.49 -13.20
CA SER A 107 -1.32 -23.34 -12.47
C SER A 107 -0.27 -22.69 -13.37
N LEU A 108 0.63 -21.91 -12.78
CA LEU A 108 1.73 -21.24 -13.47
C LEU A 108 3.06 -21.92 -13.15
N ALA A 109 3.91 -22.08 -14.16
CA ALA A 109 5.31 -22.43 -13.94
C ALA A 109 5.99 -21.35 -13.09
N TYR A 110 6.93 -21.73 -12.21
CA TYR A 110 7.51 -20.82 -11.22
C TYR A 110 8.05 -19.49 -11.81
N PRO A 111 8.78 -19.45 -12.95
CA PRO A 111 9.23 -18.19 -13.53
C PRO A 111 8.08 -17.25 -13.92
N ILE A 112 6.97 -17.82 -14.42
CA ILE A 112 5.77 -17.06 -14.78
C ILE A 112 5.04 -16.60 -13.52
N ALA A 113 4.91 -17.47 -12.51
CA ALA A 113 4.32 -17.12 -11.22
C ALA A 113 5.09 -15.99 -10.51
N PHE A 114 6.43 -16.00 -10.60
CA PHE A 114 7.28 -14.96 -10.03
C PHE A 114 7.04 -13.60 -10.70
N LEU A 115 7.01 -13.54 -12.03
CA LEU A 115 6.68 -12.31 -12.77
C LEU A 115 5.25 -11.86 -12.49
N PHE A 116 4.32 -12.81 -12.36
CA PHE A 116 2.93 -12.53 -12.02
C PHE A 116 2.78 -11.96 -10.61
N ALA A 117 3.55 -12.44 -9.63
CA ALA A 117 3.57 -11.87 -8.28
C ALA A 117 4.05 -10.42 -8.28
N ILE A 118 5.09 -10.10 -9.07
CA ILE A 118 5.53 -8.70 -9.26
C ILE A 118 4.40 -7.87 -9.85
N PHE A 119 3.78 -8.35 -10.93
CA PHE A 119 2.66 -7.66 -11.58
C PHE A 119 1.50 -7.41 -10.61
N MET A 120 1.11 -8.42 -9.81
CA MET A 120 0.01 -8.29 -8.85
C MET A 120 0.31 -7.27 -7.75
N LEU A 121 1.49 -7.34 -7.12
CA LEU A 121 1.85 -6.46 -6.00
C LEU A 121 2.13 -5.02 -6.43
N VAL A 122 2.77 -4.82 -7.58
CA VAL A 122 2.90 -3.49 -8.21
C VAL A 122 1.53 -2.99 -8.66
N GLY A 123 0.73 -3.86 -9.29
CA GLY A 123 -0.60 -3.54 -9.79
C GLY A 123 -1.54 -3.05 -8.69
N ILE A 124 -1.65 -3.78 -7.56
CA ILE A 124 -2.52 -3.37 -6.44
C ILE A 124 -2.06 -2.06 -5.80
N SER A 125 -0.74 -1.81 -5.75
CA SER A 125 -0.19 -0.54 -5.27
C SER A 125 -0.68 0.63 -6.13
N ASN A 126 -0.58 0.49 -7.46
CA ASN A 126 -1.05 1.52 -8.39
C ASN A 126 -2.59 1.64 -8.41
N ALA A 127 -3.30 0.52 -8.28
CA ALA A 127 -4.76 0.48 -8.17
C ALA A 127 -5.27 1.30 -6.98
N ILE A 128 -4.65 1.16 -5.80
CA ILE A 128 -4.98 1.98 -4.63
C ILE A 128 -4.67 3.47 -4.86
N ASN A 129 -3.56 3.80 -5.54
CA ASN A 129 -3.24 5.19 -5.87
C ASN A 129 -4.25 5.85 -6.83
N ILE A 130 -4.80 5.09 -7.79
CA ILE A 130 -5.81 5.60 -8.73
C ILE A 130 -7.08 6.06 -7.99
N ILE A 131 -7.49 5.36 -6.94
CA ILE A 131 -8.71 5.66 -6.19
C ILE A 131 -8.49 6.63 -5.01
N ASP A 132 -7.27 7.11 -4.75
CA ASP A 132 -6.95 8.09 -3.68
C ASP A 132 -7.40 9.54 -4.00
N GLY A 133 -8.23 9.73 -5.02
CA GLY A 133 -8.80 11.03 -5.37
C GLY A 133 -9.96 11.49 -4.47
N PHE A 134 -10.58 10.57 -3.73
CA PHE A 134 -11.75 10.84 -2.88
C PHE A 134 -11.43 10.71 -1.40
N ASN A 135 -12.01 11.61 -0.58
CA ASN A 135 -11.83 11.60 0.87
C ASN A 135 -12.26 10.26 1.46
N GLY A 136 -11.34 9.55 2.11
CA GLY A 136 -11.60 8.30 2.83
C GLY A 136 -11.77 7.05 1.97
N LEU A 137 -11.73 7.14 0.63
CA LEU A 137 -12.01 5.98 -0.23
C LEU A 137 -10.87 4.95 -0.21
N ALA A 138 -9.67 5.35 -0.63
CA ALA A 138 -8.49 4.48 -0.63
C ALA A 138 -8.16 3.95 0.77
N SER A 139 -8.14 4.86 1.76
CA SER A 139 -7.88 4.51 3.16
C SER A 139 -8.98 3.64 3.77
N GLY A 140 -10.25 3.87 3.43
CA GLY A 140 -11.37 3.04 3.88
C GLY A 140 -11.28 1.61 3.35
N ILE A 141 -10.97 1.43 2.07
CA ILE A 141 -10.76 0.09 1.48
C ILE A 141 -9.58 -0.62 2.14
N CYS A 142 -8.46 0.08 2.35
CA CYS A 142 -7.31 -0.49 3.05
C CYS A 142 -7.65 -0.87 4.50
N ALA A 143 -8.36 -0.01 5.24
CA ALA A 143 -8.77 -0.27 6.62
C ALA A 143 -9.70 -1.49 6.70
N ILE A 144 -10.73 -1.56 5.86
CA ILE A 144 -11.64 -2.71 5.80
C ILE A 144 -10.85 -3.98 5.47
N THR A 145 -9.94 -3.93 4.49
CA THR A 145 -9.13 -5.09 4.12
C THR A 145 -8.28 -5.57 5.29
N LEU A 146 -7.57 -4.67 5.97
CA LEU A 146 -6.73 -5.01 7.12
C LEU A 146 -7.55 -5.55 8.30
N LEU A 147 -8.76 -5.04 8.52
CA LEU A 147 -9.69 -5.56 9.53
C LEU A 147 -10.20 -6.97 9.17
N VAL A 148 -10.49 -7.22 7.89
CA VAL A 148 -10.87 -8.56 7.39
C VAL A 148 -9.71 -9.54 7.55
N ILE A 149 -8.49 -9.13 7.21
CA ILE A 149 -7.26 -9.92 7.44
C ILE A 149 -7.12 -10.25 8.92
N HIS A 150 -7.28 -9.26 9.81
CA HIS A 150 -7.23 -9.47 11.26
C HIS A 150 -8.33 -10.41 11.76
N TYR A 151 -9.53 -10.34 11.19
CA TYR A 151 -10.62 -11.26 11.55
C TYR A 151 -10.32 -12.70 11.16
N ILE A 152 -9.70 -12.93 10.01
CA ILE A 152 -9.34 -14.28 9.50
C ILE A 152 -8.13 -14.84 10.25
N ASP A 153 -7.12 -14.02 10.49
CA ASP A 153 -5.87 -14.39 11.15
C ASP A 153 -5.46 -13.33 12.17
N PRO A 154 -6.02 -13.39 13.39
CA PRO A 154 -5.79 -12.38 14.40
C PRO A 154 -4.31 -12.27 14.78
N SER A 155 -3.72 -11.11 14.48
CA SER A 155 -2.37 -10.77 14.90
C SER A 155 -2.31 -9.32 15.38
N SER A 156 -1.38 -9.04 16.31
CA SER A 156 -1.12 -7.67 16.76
C SER A 156 -0.75 -6.77 15.60
N LEU A 157 -0.03 -7.30 14.61
CA LEU A 157 0.40 -6.58 13.43
C LEU A 157 -0.74 -6.18 12.49
N SER A 158 -1.66 -7.10 12.15
CA SER A 158 -2.82 -6.76 11.30
C SER A 158 -3.73 -5.73 11.97
N CYS A 159 -3.91 -5.86 13.29
CA CYS A 159 -4.62 -4.90 14.12
C CYS A 159 -3.96 -3.51 14.11
N LEU A 160 -2.64 -3.47 14.33
CA LEU A 160 -1.85 -2.25 14.36
C LEU A 160 -1.88 -1.52 13.02
N LEU A 161 -1.71 -2.24 11.91
CA LEU A 161 -1.80 -1.68 10.55
C LEU A 161 -3.18 -1.06 10.30
N ALA A 162 -4.25 -1.74 10.70
CA ALA A 162 -5.61 -1.19 10.58
C ALA A 162 -5.75 0.11 11.40
N TYR A 163 -5.26 0.14 12.64
CA TYR A 163 -5.32 1.34 13.48
C TYR A 163 -4.48 2.51 12.96
N MET A 164 -3.34 2.26 12.30
CA MET A 164 -2.57 3.31 11.63
C MET A 164 -3.40 4.00 10.53
N VAL A 165 -4.12 3.21 9.73
CA VAL A 165 -4.99 3.73 8.67
C VAL A 165 -6.19 4.47 9.27
N LEU A 166 -6.84 3.90 10.29
CA LEU A 166 -7.96 4.55 10.99
C LEU A 166 -7.55 5.87 11.64
N GLY A 167 -6.36 5.95 12.24
CA GLY A 167 -5.81 7.19 12.79
C GLY A 167 -5.62 8.27 11.74
N PHE A 168 -5.14 7.91 10.55
CA PHE A 168 -5.09 8.82 9.40
C PHE A 168 -6.49 9.24 8.92
N MET A 169 -7.44 8.31 8.89
CA MET A 169 -8.82 8.55 8.41
C MET A 169 -9.54 9.64 9.21
N VAL A 170 -9.26 9.80 10.51
CA VAL A 170 -9.82 10.89 11.34
C VAL A 170 -9.54 12.29 10.75
N LEU A 171 -8.41 12.44 10.06
CA LEU A 171 -8.03 13.70 9.42
C LEU A 171 -8.40 13.75 7.93
N ASN A 172 -8.58 12.60 7.28
CA ASN A 172 -8.87 12.50 5.86
C ASN A 172 -10.38 12.46 5.55
N PHE A 173 -11.19 11.73 6.31
CA PHE A 173 -12.62 11.60 6.10
C PHE A 173 -13.43 12.41 7.14
N PRO A 174 -14.55 13.06 6.77
CA PRO A 174 -15.05 13.30 5.41
C PRO A 174 -14.47 14.57 4.77
N LEU A 175 -13.74 15.39 5.54
CA LEU A 175 -13.39 16.77 5.18
C LEU A 175 -12.07 16.91 4.40
N GLY A 176 -11.25 15.86 4.27
CA GLY A 176 -10.01 15.92 3.49
C GLY A 176 -8.98 16.92 4.02
N LYS A 177 -8.72 16.96 5.34
CA LYS A 177 -7.73 17.90 5.92
C LYS A 177 -6.29 17.56 5.55
N ILE A 178 -6.05 16.30 5.18
CA ILE A 178 -4.80 15.75 4.70
C ILE A 178 -5.12 14.61 3.72
N PHE A 179 -4.38 14.51 2.63
CA PHE A 179 -4.47 13.41 1.67
C PHE A 179 -3.39 12.38 1.93
N LEU A 180 -3.69 11.14 1.54
CA LEU A 180 -2.79 10.01 1.74
C LEU A 180 -1.53 10.20 0.91
N GLY A 181 -1.67 10.65 -0.35
CA GLY A 181 -0.55 10.92 -1.23
C GLY A 181 -0.03 9.64 -1.87
N ASP A 182 0.81 9.79 -2.88
CA ASP A 182 1.24 8.68 -3.73
C ASP A 182 2.09 7.68 -2.95
N GLY A 183 2.97 8.14 -2.06
CA GLY A 183 3.78 7.26 -1.23
C GLY A 183 2.94 6.42 -0.26
N GLY A 184 1.93 7.04 0.34
CA GLY A 184 1.00 6.36 1.24
C GLY A 184 0.13 5.34 0.52
N ALA A 185 -0.39 5.69 -0.65
CA ALA A 185 -1.24 4.81 -1.45
C ALA A 185 -0.47 3.57 -1.93
N TYR A 186 0.75 3.75 -2.46
CA TYR A 186 1.60 2.63 -2.86
C TYR A 186 1.97 1.72 -1.69
N PHE A 187 2.35 2.31 -0.56
CA PHE A 187 2.68 1.56 0.64
C PHE A 187 1.48 0.73 1.14
N LEU A 188 0.29 1.34 1.28
CA LEU A 188 -0.89 0.64 1.78
C LEU A 188 -1.37 -0.45 0.82
N GLY A 189 -1.35 -0.19 -0.50
CA GLY A 189 -1.68 -1.21 -1.50
C GLY A 189 -0.74 -2.40 -1.42
N LEU A 190 0.56 -2.16 -1.28
CA LEU A 190 1.54 -3.23 -1.13
C LEU A 190 1.36 -4.02 0.17
N VAL A 191 1.15 -3.35 1.31
CA VAL A 191 0.90 -4.00 2.61
C VAL A 191 -0.34 -4.89 2.55
N CYS A 192 -1.43 -4.40 1.96
CA CYS A 192 -2.64 -5.21 1.79
C CYS A 192 -2.38 -6.40 0.85
N GLY A 193 -1.72 -6.18 -0.28
CA GLY A 193 -1.38 -7.22 -1.25
C GLY A 193 -0.52 -8.34 -0.66
N ILE A 194 0.55 -7.98 0.08
CA ILE A 194 1.42 -8.94 0.78
C ILE A 194 0.63 -9.74 1.80
N SER A 195 -0.21 -9.07 2.60
CA SER A 195 -1.00 -9.74 3.64
C SER A 195 -1.99 -10.74 3.04
N LEU A 196 -2.66 -10.38 1.95
CA LEU A 196 -3.60 -11.27 1.25
C LEU A 196 -2.88 -12.44 0.58
N LEU A 197 -1.75 -12.22 -0.08
CA LEU A 197 -0.96 -13.31 -0.66
C LEU A 197 -0.46 -14.26 0.44
N HIS A 198 0.01 -13.74 1.56
CA HIS A 198 0.47 -14.55 2.68
C HIS A 198 -0.65 -15.45 3.22
N LEU A 199 -1.86 -14.91 3.48
CA LEU A 199 -3.00 -15.73 3.91
C LEU A 199 -3.37 -16.82 2.89
N SER A 200 -3.28 -16.51 1.59
CA SER A 200 -3.54 -17.49 0.55
C SER A 200 -2.52 -18.62 0.53
N LEU A 201 -1.24 -18.31 0.76
CA LEU A 201 -0.14 -19.27 0.80
C LEU A 201 -0.18 -20.15 2.06
N GLU A 202 -0.66 -19.59 3.17
CA GLU A 202 -1.01 -20.31 4.40
C GLU A 202 -2.32 -21.10 4.28
N GLN A 203 -2.95 -21.13 3.10
CA GLN A 203 -4.21 -21.83 2.81
C GLN A 203 -5.40 -21.39 3.69
N LYS A 204 -5.34 -20.19 4.28
CA LYS A 204 -6.42 -19.61 5.11
C LYS A 204 -7.54 -19.01 4.26
N ILE A 205 -7.22 -18.60 3.03
CA ILE A 205 -8.17 -18.08 2.04
C ILE A 205 -7.86 -18.65 0.66
N SER A 206 -8.83 -18.58 -0.25
CA SER A 206 -8.57 -18.89 -1.66
C SER A 206 -7.73 -17.78 -2.33
N VAL A 207 -7.01 -18.14 -3.38
CA VAL A 207 -6.19 -17.19 -4.16
C VAL A 207 -7.01 -16.04 -4.74
N PHE A 208 -8.29 -16.29 -5.05
CA PHE A 208 -9.20 -15.29 -5.59
C PHE A 208 -9.82 -14.39 -4.51
N PHE A 209 -9.73 -14.74 -3.22
CA PHE A 209 -10.32 -13.94 -2.15
C PHE A 209 -9.76 -12.52 -2.13
N GLY A 210 -8.43 -12.39 -2.23
CA GLY A 210 -7.78 -11.08 -2.25
C GLY A 210 -8.20 -10.21 -3.44
N LEU A 211 -8.34 -10.80 -4.63
CA LEU A 211 -8.85 -10.12 -5.82
C LEU A 211 -10.28 -9.62 -5.63
N ASN A 212 -11.15 -10.43 -5.01
CA ASN A 212 -12.54 -10.05 -4.75
C ASN A 212 -12.64 -8.94 -3.69
N LEU A 213 -11.83 -9.01 -2.64
CA LEU A 213 -11.81 -7.99 -1.60
C LEU A 213 -11.28 -6.64 -2.13
N MET A 214 -10.33 -6.70 -3.07
CA MET A 214 -9.74 -5.54 -3.75
C MET A 214 -10.34 -5.28 -5.14
N LEU A 215 -11.57 -5.73 -5.41
CA LEU A 215 -12.16 -5.62 -6.73
C LEU A 215 -12.30 -4.16 -7.18
N TYR A 216 -12.74 -3.29 -6.26
CA TYR A 216 -13.00 -1.88 -6.56
C TYR A 216 -11.77 -1.10 -7.04
N PRO A 217 -10.59 -1.15 -6.39
CA PRO A 217 -9.41 -0.46 -6.92
C PRO A 217 -8.87 -1.09 -8.21
N VAL A 218 -9.12 -2.38 -8.46
CA VAL A 218 -8.50 -3.15 -9.55
C VAL A 218 -9.27 -3.07 -10.88
N ILE A 219 -10.58 -2.79 -10.86
CA ILE A 219 -11.46 -2.70 -12.04
C ILE A 219 -11.88 -1.26 -12.32
#